data_AF-A0A6A2YDC6-F1
#
_entry.id   AF-A0A6A2YDC6-F1
#
_cell.length_a   1.000
_cell.length_b   1.000
_cell.length_c   1.000
_cell.angle_alpha   90.00
_cell.angle_beta   90.00
_cell.angle_gamma   90.00
#
_symmetry.space_group_name_H-M   'P 1'
#
loop_
_entity.id
_entity.type
_entity.pdbx_description
1 polymer ?
#
loop_
_entity_poly.entity_id
_entity_poly.type
_entity_poly.pdbx_seq_one_letter_code
_entity_poly.pdbx_strand_id
1 'polypeptide(L)'
;MKATRFSSAKPVQALKPTKTVSLDEDPTKASDALPLPLHLTNAAFFTLFFSLVYFLLSRWREKIRTSTPLHVVTFSEIVAIIAFVASFIYLLGFFGIDFVQSLVFRPSPDVWISEDEEEENEFFLCKEDARKVPCGQALDCSLPPLAPQATIVTAQKVFDEKPVTVLMEEDEEIIKSVVAGTTPSYSLESKLGDCKRAAAIRREALQRLTGKSLSGLPLEGFDYESVLGQCCEMPVGYVQIPVGIAGPLLLNGREFSVPMATTEGCLVASTNRGCKAIHLSGGATCVLLKDGMTRAPVVRFGTAKRAADLKLYLEDPDNFETLSVVFNRSSRFGRLQGIKCAIAGKNLYMRFTCSTDKKPAAVNWIEGRGKSVVCEAIIPGDVVRKVLKTSVESLVELNMLKNLTGSAMAGALGGFNAHASNIVSAVYIATGQDPAQNIESSHCITMMEAVNAGKDLHVSVTMPSIEVGTVGGGTQLASQSACLNLLGVKGASKEMPGANSRTLATVVAGAVLAGELSLMSAISAGQLVNSHMKYNRSSKDVSKASS
;
A
#
# COMPACT_ATOMS: atom_id res chain seq x y z
N MET A 1 59.72 -43.60 10.99
CA MET A 1 59.65 -44.07 9.59
C MET A 1 58.38 -43.48 8.98
N LYS A 2 58.40 -42.31 8.33
CA LYS A 2 58.85 -41.98 6.96
C LYS A 2 58.18 -42.79 5.83
N ALA A 3 57.29 -42.08 5.13
CA ALA A 3 57.03 -42.01 3.69
C ALA A 3 56.33 -43.17 2.95
N THR A 4 55.15 -42.85 2.39
CA THR A 4 54.77 -43.24 1.03
C THR A 4 53.84 -42.17 0.41
N ARG A 5 54.31 -41.59 -0.69
CA ARG A 5 53.57 -40.78 -1.68
C ARG A 5 53.02 -41.71 -2.76
N PHE A 6 51.90 -41.36 -3.39
CA PHE A 6 51.76 -41.50 -4.85
C PHE A 6 50.95 -40.33 -5.42
N SER A 7 51.53 -39.71 -6.44
CA SER A 7 51.04 -38.57 -7.22
C SER A 7 50.73 -39.09 -8.62
N SER A 8 49.62 -38.67 -9.25
CA SER A 8 49.47 -38.77 -10.71
C SER A 8 49.21 -37.39 -11.30
N ALA A 9 50.19 -36.93 -12.08
CA ALA A 9 50.14 -35.74 -12.91
C ALA A 9 49.34 -36.04 -14.19
N LYS A 10 48.53 -35.06 -14.65
CA LYS A 10 48.06 -34.98 -16.04
C LYS A 10 48.87 -33.90 -16.77
N PRO A 11 49.34 -34.16 -18.01
CA PRO A 11 50.22 -33.25 -18.73
C PRO A 11 49.47 -32.11 -19.44
N VAL A 12 50.16 -30.98 -19.51
CA VAL A 12 49.88 -29.79 -20.32
C VAL A 12 49.93 -30.14 -21.81
N GLN A 13 48.95 -29.68 -22.58
CA GLN A 13 49.00 -29.70 -24.05
C GLN A 13 48.86 -28.28 -24.62
N ALA A 14 49.74 -28.00 -25.58
CA ALA A 14 50.14 -26.69 -26.07
C ALA A 14 49.14 -26.02 -27.01
N LEU A 15 49.19 -24.67 -27.03
CA LEU A 15 48.55 -23.81 -28.00
C LEU A 15 48.93 -24.18 -29.45
N LYS A 16 47.94 -24.10 -30.36
CA LYS A 16 48.14 -24.00 -31.81
C LYS A 16 47.41 -22.78 -32.37
N PRO A 17 47.92 -22.21 -33.47
CA PRO A 17 47.87 -20.78 -33.74
C PRO A 17 46.62 -20.31 -34.47
N THR A 18 46.32 -19.03 -34.24
CA THR A 18 45.30 -18.18 -34.81
C THR A 18 45.31 -18.20 -36.35
N LYS A 19 44.16 -18.50 -36.98
CA LYS A 19 43.88 -18.12 -38.36
C LYS A 19 43.07 -16.83 -38.34
N THR A 20 43.67 -15.76 -38.82
CA THR A 20 43.01 -14.54 -39.27
C THR A 20 42.14 -14.86 -40.49
N VAL A 21 40.84 -14.61 -40.39
CA VAL A 21 39.92 -14.54 -41.54
C VAL A 21 39.24 -13.18 -41.51
N SER A 22 39.17 -12.60 -42.70
CA SER A 22 38.77 -11.26 -43.10
C SER A 22 37.36 -10.85 -42.68
N LEU A 23 37.23 -9.54 -42.39
CA LEU A 23 36.00 -8.78 -42.40
C LEU A 23 35.33 -8.92 -43.78
N ASP A 24 34.05 -9.33 -43.79
CA ASP A 24 33.00 -8.97 -44.76
C ASP A 24 31.93 -10.08 -44.80
N GLU A 25 31.04 -10.12 -43.79
CA GLU A 25 29.69 -10.67 -43.97
C GLU A 25 28.71 -9.81 -43.17
N ASP A 26 27.99 -8.94 -43.89
CA ASP A 26 26.86 -8.16 -43.39
C ASP A 26 25.74 -9.14 -42.94
N PRO A 27 25.19 -9.04 -41.72
CA PRO A 27 24.01 -9.82 -41.38
C PRO A 27 22.84 -9.25 -42.17
N THR A 28 22.36 -10.01 -43.15
CA THR A 28 21.16 -9.70 -43.93
C THR A 28 20.02 -9.28 -43.00
N LYS A 29 19.71 -7.99 -42.98
CA LYS A 29 18.56 -7.44 -42.26
C LYS A 29 17.30 -7.87 -43.02
N ALA A 30 16.26 -8.24 -42.29
CA ALA A 30 14.93 -8.54 -42.85
C ALA A 30 14.28 -7.35 -43.61
N SER A 31 14.95 -6.21 -43.67
CA SER A 31 14.58 -5.01 -44.43
C SER A 31 14.68 -5.19 -45.96
N ASP A 32 15.41 -6.18 -46.46
CA ASP A 32 15.61 -6.37 -47.92
C ASP A 32 14.43 -7.08 -48.63
N ALA A 33 13.38 -7.45 -47.90
CA ALA A 33 12.22 -8.15 -48.45
C ALA A 33 11.08 -7.24 -48.94
N LEU A 34 11.18 -5.91 -48.79
CA LEU A 34 10.11 -4.97 -49.11
C LEU A 34 10.56 -3.92 -50.15
N PRO A 35 9.78 -3.67 -51.22
CA PRO A 35 10.17 -2.79 -52.34
C PRO A 35 10.10 -1.29 -52.01
N LEU A 36 9.86 -0.89 -50.75
CA LEU A 36 9.66 0.49 -50.33
C LEU A 36 10.41 0.80 -49.02
N PRO A 37 10.86 2.05 -48.80
CA PRO A 37 11.55 2.44 -47.58
C PRO A 37 10.72 2.14 -46.32
N LEU A 38 11.36 1.54 -45.32
CA LEU A 38 10.74 1.02 -44.09
C LEU A 38 9.80 2.02 -43.39
N HIS A 39 10.22 3.27 -43.32
CA HIS A 39 9.51 4.37 -42.65
C HIS A 39 8.23 4.75 -43.39
N LEU A 40 8.25 4.69 -44.72
CA LEU A 40 7.07 4.92 -45.56
C LEU A 40 6.07 3.76 -45.44
N THR A 41 6.57 2.53 -45.43
CA THR A 41 5.74 1.33 -45.23
C THR A 41 5.10 1.33 -43.84
N ASN A 42 5.86 1.65 -42.79
CA ASN A 42 5.36 1.78 -41.43
C ASN A 42 4.33 2.90 -41.27
N ALA A 43 4.58 4.08 -41.86
CA ALA A 43 3.61 5.18 -41.84
C ALA A 43 2.31 4.79 -42.56
N ALA A 44 2.40 4.06 -43.68
CA ALA A 44 1.24 3.57 -44.42
C ALA A 44 0.42 2.55 -43.60
N PHE A 45 1.07 1.55 -42.99
CA PHE A 45 0.35 0.56 -42.17
C PHE A 45 -0.20 1.15 -40.87
N PHE A 46 0.49 2.11 -40.26
CA PHE A 46 0.01 2.81 -39.07
C PHE A 46 -1.23 3.66 -39.41
N THR A 47 -1.18 4.46 -40.47
CA THR A 47 -2.33 5.26 -40.90
C THR A 47 -3.51 4.39 -41.35
N LEU A 48 -3.23 3.28 -42.04
CA LEU A 48 -4.24 2.29 -42.42
C LEU A 48 -4.89 1.65 -41.18
N PHE A 49 -4.11 1.25 -40.18
CA PHE A 49 -4.60 0.64 -38.95
C PHE A 49 -5.58 1.56 -38.21
N PHE A 50 -5.19 2.81 -37.94
CA PHE A 50 -6.07 3.75 -37.23
C PHE A 50 -7.31 4.15 -38.05
N SER A 51 -7.19 4.23 -39.37
CA SER A 51 -8.33 4.50 -40.25
C SER A 51 -9.35 3.34 -40.26
N LEU A 52 -8.86 2.09 -40.24
CA LEU A 52 -9.72 0.89 -40.17
C LEU A 52 -10.38 0.75 -38.80
N VAL A 53 -9.66 1.03 -37.71
CA VAL A 53 -10.23 1.06 -36.35
C VAL A 53 -11.34 2.11 -36.27
N TYR A 54 -11.09 3.31 -36.77
CA TYR A 54 -12.09 4.38 -36.79
C TYR A 54 -13.34 3.99 -37.59
N PHE A 55 -13.15 3.38 -38.76
CA PHE A 55 -14.25 2.90 -39.61
C PHE A 55 -15.08 1.81 -38.91
N LEU A 56 -14.44 0.80 -38.32
CA LEU A 56 -15.12 -0.30 -37.63
C LEU A 56 -15.88 0.20 -36.38
N LEU A 57 -15.29 1.09 -35.59
CA LEU A 57 -15.95 1.71 -34.44
C LEU A 57 -17.14 2.56 -34.85
N SER A 58 -17.03 3.31 -35.94
CA SER A 58 -18.13 4.12 -36.47
C SER A 58 -19.30 3.25 -36.92
N ARG A 59 -19.02 2.11 -37.59
CA ARG A 59 -20.06 1.16 -38.02
C ARG A 59 -20.68 0.39 -36.87
N TRP A 60 -19.90 -0.03 -35.88
CA TRP A 60 -20.44 -0.63 -34.66
C TRP A 60 -21.33 0.35 -33.88
N ARG A 61 -20.95 1.63 -33.82
CA ARG A 61 -21.78 2.68 -33.21
C ARG A 61 -23.12 2.84 -33.94
N GLU A 62 -23.12 2.83 -35.27
CA GLU A 62 -24.37 2.85 -36.06
C GLU A 62 -25.24 1.63 -35.79
N LYS A 63 -24.65 0.43 -35.75
CA LYS A 63 -25.38 -0.82 -35.49
C LYS A 63 -26.01 -0.89 -34.11
N ILE A 64 -25.31 -0.38 -33.09
CA ILE A 64 -25.84 -0.25 -31.73
C ILE A 64 -27.03 0.71 -31.74
N ARG A 65 -26.94 1.82 -32.49
CA ARG A 65 -28.02 2.81 -32.59
C ARG A 65 -29.24 2.28 -33.35
N THR A 66 -29.06 1.41 -34.35
CA THR A 66 -30.15 0.80 -35.13
C THR A 66 -30.61 -0.55 -34.60
N SER A 67 -30.09 -1.00 -33.45
CA SER A 67 -30.37 -2.32 -32.85
C SER A 67 -30.16 -3.50 -33.80
N THR A 68 -29.26 -3.35 -34.78
CA THR A 68 -28.90 -4.44 -35.68
C THR A 68 -27.86 -5.34 -35.00
N PRO A 69 -28.02 -6.67 -35.05
CA PRO A 69 -27.11 -7.58 -34.37
C PRO A 69 -25.66 -7.43 -34.87
N LEU A 70 -24.72 -7.29 -33.93
CA LEU A 70 -23.29 -7.06 -34.20
C LEU A 70 -22.61 -8.19 -35.00
N HIS A 71 -23.18 -9.41 -34.96
CA HIS A 71 -22.67 -10.56 -35.70
C HIS A 71 -23.04 -10.54 -37.20
N VAL A 72 -23.95 -9.65 -37.63
CA VAL A 72 -24.31 -9.49 -39.04
C VAL A 72 -23.33 -8.51 -39.67
N VAL A 73 -22.32 -9.02 -40.37
CA VAL A 73 -21.21 -8.22 -40.92
C VAL A 73 -21.41 -7.99 -42.41
N THR A 74 -21.30 -6.74 -42.88
CA THR A 74 -21.39 -6.40 -44.31
C THR A 74 -20.08 -6.71 -45.03
N PHE A 75 -20.11 -6.83 -46.35
CA PHE A 75 -18.91 -7.08 -47.15
C PHE A 75 -17.79 -6.06 -46.89
N SER A 76 -18.13 -4.78 -46.73
CA SER A 76 -17.17 -3.71 -46.40
C SER A 76 -16.54 -3.88 -45.01
N GLU A 77 -17.28 -4.37 -44.03
CA GLU A 77 -16.78 -4.64 -42.68
C GLU A 77 -15.92 -5.90 -42.64
N ILE A 78 -16.26 -6.94 -43.41
CA ILE A 78 -15.42 -8.15 -43.55
C ILE A 78 -14.06 -7.77 -44.12
N VAL A 79 -14.03 -6.97 -45.18
CA VAL A 79 -12.78 -6.48 -45.79
C VAL A 79 -11.99 -5.63 -44.79
N ALA A 80 -12.65 -4.75 -44.05
CA ALA A 80 -12.00 -3.91 -43.04
C ALA A 80 -11.44 -4.74 -41.86
N ILE A 81 -12.12 -5.79 -41.41
CA ILE A 81 -11.65 -6.70 -40.35
C ILE A 81 -10.42 -7.48 -40.83
N ILE A 82 -10.43 -8.01 -42.06
CA ILE A 82 -9.29 -8.74 -42.62
C ILE A 82 -8.08 -7.80 -42.76
N ALA A 83 -8.28 -6.59 -43.31
CA ALA A 83 -7.23 -5.59 -43.44
C ALA A 83 -6.71 -5.11 -42.07
N PHE A 84 -7.59 -5.00 -41.07
CA PHE A 84 -7.21 -4.67 -39.70
C PHE A 84 -6.31 -5.75 -39.09
N VAL A 85 -6.69 -7.02 -39.20
CA VAL A 85 -5.87 -8.15 -38.70
C VAL A 85 -4.52 -8.21 -39.42
N ALA A 86 -4.49 -8.01 -40.74
CA ALA A 86 -3.25 -7.98 -41.51
C ALA A 86 -2.32 -6.82 -41.09
N SER A 87 -2.86 -5.61 -40.95
CA SER A 87 -2.09 -4.45 -40.47
C SER A 87 -1.63 -4.60 -39.02
N PHE A 88 -2.42 -5.24 -38.17
CA PHE A 88 -2.07 -5.53 -36.77
C PHE A 88 -0.94 -6.55 -36.67
N ILE A 89 -0.99 -7.64 -37.46
CA ILE A 89 0.09 -8.63 -37.52
C ILE A 89 1.38 -7.99 -38.04
N TYR A 90 1.29 -7.12 -39.04
CA TYR A 90 2.44 -6.36 -39.55
C TYR A 90 3.07 -5.48 -38.46
N LEU A 91 2.25 -4.70 -37.74
CA LEU A 91 2.72 -3.85 -36.64
C LEU A 91 3.31 -4.68 -35.48
N LEU A 92 2.76 -5.85 -35.17
CA LEU A 92 3.29 -6.70 -34.10
C LEU A 92 4.61 -7.38 -34.50
N GLY A 93 4.70 -7.86 -35.75
CA GLY A 93 5.85 -8.62 -36.26
C GLY A 93 7.04 -7.74 -36.61
N PHE A 94 6.82 -6.56 -37.17
CA PHE A 94 7.91 -5.71 -37.67
C PHE A 94 8.36 -4.67 -36.64
N PHE A 95 7.43 -4.11 -35.85
CA PHE A 95 7.74 -3.18 -34.76
C PHE A 95 8.24 -3.90 -33.50
N GLY A 96 7.80 -5.15 -33.28
CA GLY A 96 8.18 -5.96 -32.13
C GLY A 96 9.60 -6.56 -32.22
N ILE A 97 10.09 -6.86 -33.43
CA ILE A 97 11.43 -7.46 -33.61
C ILE A 97 12.53 -6.42 -33.41
N ASP A 98 12.41 -5.21 -33.97
CA ASP A 98 13.39 -4.11 -33.74
C ASP A 98 13.48 -3.74 -32.24
N PHE A 99 12.34 -3.73 -31.54
CA PHE A 99 12.31 -3.45 -30.11
C PHE A 99 13.03 -4.54 -29.29
N VAL A 100 12.83 -5.82 -29.63
CA VAL A 100 13.47 -6.96 -28.94
C VAL A 100 14.96 -7.09 -29.30
N GLN A 101 15.36 -6.80 -30.54
CA GLN A 101 16.77 -6.80 -30.96
C GLN A 101 17.59 -5.73 -30.23
N SER A 102 17.00 -4.55 -29.98
CA SER A 102 17.65 -3.47 -29.21
C SER A 102 17.88 -3.81 -27.72
N LEU A 103 17.09 -4.75 -27.19
CA LEU A 103 17.12 -5.16 -25.78
C LEU A 103 18.03 -6.37 -25.52
N VAL A 104 18.27 -7.22 -26.51
CA VAL A 104 19.00 -8.50 -26.36
C VAL A 104 20.48 -8.38 -26.72
N PHE A 105 20.88 -7.48 -27.62
CA PHE A 105 22.28 -7.29 -28.02
C PHE A 105 22.89 -5.98 -27.47
N ARG A 106 23.29 -6.01 -26.19
CA ARG A 106 24.34 -5.12 -25.67
C ARG A 106 25.48 -5.98 -25.09
N PRO A 107 26.73 -5.87 -25.58
CA PRO A 107 27.88 -6.47 -24.89
C PRO A 107 28.28 -5.65 -23.64
N SER A 108 28.93 -6.32 -22.69
CA SER A 108 29.30 -5.82 -21.35
C SER A 108 30.45 -4.80 -21.37
N PRO A 109 30.68 -4.05 -20.27
CA PRO A 109 31.59 -2.91 -20.24
C PRO A 109 33.01 -3.33 -19.88
N ASP A 110 33.96 -3.10 -20.78
CA ASP A 110 35.36 -2.86 -20.44
C ASP A 110 36.09 -2.26 -21.65
N VAL A 111 37.02 -1.34 -21.37
CA VAL A 111 37.93 -0.62 -22.28
C VAL A 111 37.41 0.73 -22.78
N TRP A 112 37.98 1.78 -22.17
CA TRP A 112 37.94 3.18 -22.58
C TRP A 112 38.84 3.45 -23.79
N ILE A 113 38.63 4.62 -24.43
CA ILE A 113 39.47 5.33 -25.44
C ILE A 113 39.07 4.95 -26.88
N SER A 114 38.50 5.82 -27.73
CA SER A 114 38.92 7.18 -28.10
C SER A 114 37.78 8.05 -28.67
N GLU A 115 37.92 9.37 -28.49
CA GLU A 115 37.42 10.52 -29.27
C GLU A 115 37.22 10.16 -30.77
N ASP A 116 36.16 10.50 -31.52
CA ASP A 116 35.32 11.70 -31.65
C ASP A 116 33.90 11.28 -32.16
N GLU A 117 32.91 12.19 -32.12
CA GLU A 117 31.51 12.11 -32.64
C GLU A 117 30.35 12.06 -31.61
N GLU A 118 30.45 12.77 -30.49
CA GLU A 118 29.30 13.10 -29.61
C GLU A 118 29.08 14.63 -29.47
N GLU A 119 29.15 15.41 -30.55
CA GLU A 119 28.85 16.86 -30.51
C GLU A 119 27.55 17.30 -31.21
N GLU A 120 26.79 16.45 -31.89
CA GLU A 120 25.65 16.95 -32.70
C GLU A 120 24.22 16.72 -32.14
N ASN A 121 23.99 15.87 -31.13
CA ASN A 121 22.62 15.53 -30.71
C ASN A 121 22.12 16.10 -29.36
N GLU A 122 22.96 16.78 -28.58
CA GLU A 122 22.49 17.51 -27.37
C GLU A 122 21.95 18.93 -27.67
N PHE A 123 22.05 19.40 -28.92
CA PHE A 123 21.77 20.80 -29.28
C PHE A 123 20.30 21.12 -29.65
N PHE A 124 19.41 20.13 -29.77
CA PHE A 124 18.04 20.36 -30.29
C PHE A 124 16.89 20.33 -29.27
N LEU A 125 17.11 19.92 -28.01
CA LEU A 125 16.05 19.83 -27.00
C LEU A 125 16.13 20.87 -25.87
N CYS A 126 17.05 21.83 -25.94
CA CYS A 126 17.21 22.89 -24.92
C CYS A 126 16.97 24.33 -25.44
N LYS A 127 16.23 24.51 -26.54
CA LYS A 127 16.17 25.81 -27.25
C LYS A 127 14.86 26.61 -27.19
N GLU A 128 13.80 26.16 -26.51
CA GLU A 128 12.54 26.94 -26.46
C GLU A 128 12.26 27.73 -25.18
N ASP A 129 13.00 27.53 -24.07
CA ASP A 129 12.72 28.27 -22.81
C ASP A 129 13.78 29.33 -22.40
N ALA A 130 14.71 29.68 -23.29
CA ALA A 130 15.68 30.74 -23.03
C ALA A 130 15.43 31.98 -23.90
N ARG A 131 14.49 32.84 -23.49
CA ARG A 131 14.55 34.28 -23.82
C ARG A 131 15.04 35.07 -22.61
N LYS A 132 16.33 35.44 -22.61
CA LYS A 132 16.86 36.66 -21.97
C LYS A 132 16.89 37.75 -23.05
N VAL A 133 16.56 39.01 -22.77
CA VAL A 133 17.42 40.07 -22.15
C VAL A 133 16.53 41.29 -21.76
N PRO A 134 17.02 42.39 -21.11
CA PRO A 134 18.32 42.63 -20.47
C PRO A 134 18.31 43.40 -19.12
N CYS A 135 19.55 43.57 -18.64
CA CYS A 135 20.14 44.70 -17.90
C CYS A 135 20.12 44.65 -16.36
N GLY A 136 21.33 44.52 -15.82
CA GLY A 136 21.64 44.81 -14.43
C GLY A 136 21.96 46.28 -14.21
N GLN A 137 22.00 46.64 -12.93
CA GLN A 137 22.78 47.75 -12.42
C GLN A 137 23.43 47.34 -11.09
N ALA A 138 24.64 47.83 -10.92
CA ALA A 138 25.69 47.46 -9.97
C ALA A 138 25.31 47.49 -8.49
N LEU A 139 26.09 46.75 -7.67
CA LEU A 139 26.92 47.35 -6.61
C LEU A 139 27.99 46.34 -6.12
N ASP A 140 29.23 46.81 -6.13
CA ASP A 140 30.44 46.20 -5.59
C ASP A 140 30.28 45.72 -4.13
N CYS A 141 30.94 44.61 -3.77
CA CYS A 141 31.74 44.53 -2.55
C CYS A 141 32.68 43.31 -2.60
N SER A 142 33.94 43.58 -2.29
CA SER A 142 35.11 42.70 -2.34
C SER A 142 35.05 41.50 -1.38
N LEU A 143 35.62 40.37 -1.80
CA LEU A 143 35.85 39.17 -0.99
C LEU A 143 36.84 39.42 0.17
N PRO A 144 36.54 38.98 1.41
CA PRO A 144 37.55 38.81 2.45
C PRO A 144 38.22 37.41 2.39
N PRO A 145 39.45 37.25 2.93
CA PRO A 145 40.29 36.08 2.68
C PRO A 145 39.88 34.85 3.51
N LEU A 146 40.20 33.66 2.96
CA LEU A 146 40.01 32.36 3.59
C LEU A 146 40.64 32.31 5.00
N ALA A 147 39.83 31.95 5.99
CA ALA A 147 40.31 31.59 7.33
C ALA A 147 41.03 30.23 7.32
N PRO A 148 42.01 30.00 8.22
CA PRO A 148 42.88 28.83 8.19
C PRO A 148 42.16 27.56 8.67
N GLN A 149 42.60 26.42 8.13
CA GLN A 149 42.13 25.08 8.49
C GLN A 149 42.18 24.87 10.01
N ALA A 150 41.01 24.67 10.61
CA ALA A 150 40.90 24.28 12.00
C ALA A 150 41.29 22.80 12.18
N THR A 151 42.10 22.59 13.20
CA THR A 151 42.79 21.38 13.61
C THR A 151 41.83 20.20 13.84
N ILE A 152 42.29 18.99 13.48
CA ILE A 152 41.66 17.71 13.78
C ILE A 152 41.53 17.58 15.30
N VAL A 153 40.35 17.90 15.84
CA VAL A 153 39.97 17.48 17.19
C VAL A 153 39.57 16.02 17.08
N THR A 154 40.49 15.17 17.52
CA THR A 154 40.25 13.75 17.77
C THR A 154 38.96 13.62 18.55
N ALA A 155 37.97 12.90 18.01
CA ALA A 155 36.72 12.60 18.67
C ALA A 155 37.00 11.78 19.93
N GLN A 156 37.31 12.47 21.01
CA GLN A 156 37.44 11.91 22.35
C GLN A 156 36.03 11.57 22.82
N LYS A 157 35.80 10.25 22.96
CA LYS A 157 34.89 9.60 23.91
C LYS A 157 33.64 10.42 24.29
N VAL A 158 32.57 10.17 23.55
CA VAL A 158 31.23 10.09 24.16
C VAL A 158 30.77 8.63 24.03
N PHE A 159 31.55 7.73 24.65
CA PHE A 159 31.12 6.38 25.02
C PHE A 159 30.98 6.40 26.53
N ASP A 160 29.84 6.88 27.00
CA ASP A 160 29.37 6.68 28.36
C ASP A 160 27.84 6.54 28.32
N GLU A 161 27.38 5.48 27.64
CA GLU A 161 26.14 4.82 28.03
C GLU A 161 26.53 3.48 28.65
N LYS A 162 26.16 3.33 29.93
CA LYS A 162 26.40 2.14 30.73
C LYS A 162 25.93 0.90 29.96
N PRO A 163 26.70 -0.21 29.94
CA PRO A 163 26.21 -1.46 29.38
C PRO A 163 24.91 -1.84 30.08
N VAL A 164 23.90 -2.10 29.26
CA VAL A 164 22.57 -2.58 29.68
C VAL A 164 22.75 -3.80 30.58
N THR A 165 22.20 -3.71 31.80
CA THR A 165 22.00 -4.75 32.83
C THR A 165 23.11 -5.80 32.98
N VAL A 166 23.75 -5.82 34.15
CA VAL A 166 24.61 -6.91 34.62
C VAL A 166 23.88 -8.24 34.42
N LEU A 167 24.20 -8.93 33.34
CA LEU A 167 23.78 -10.30 33.06
C LEU A 167 24.52 -11.18 34.06
N MET A 168 23.79 -12.04 34.78
CA MET A 168 24.40 -12.96 35.74
C MET A 168 25.33 -13.93 34.99
N GLU A 169 26.28 -14.57 35.67
CA GLU A 169 27.14 -15.59 35.01
C GLU A 169 26.31 -16.67 34.31
N GLU A 170 25.17 -17.04 34.91
CA GLU A 170 24.18 -17.94 34.30
C GLU A 170 23.63 -17.43 32.96
N ASP A 171 23.36 -16.13 32.84
CA ASP A 171 22.84 -15.54 31.60
C ASP A 171 23.88 -15.64 30.49
N GLU A 172 25.16 -15.44 30.82
CA GLU A 172 26.26 -15.53 29.87
C GLU A 172 26.42 -16.95 29.30
N GLU A 173 26.24 -17.98 30.12
CA GLU A 173 26.23 -19.37 29.68
C GLU A 173 25.04 -19.67 28.76
N ILE A 174 23.85 -19.17 29.11
CA ILE A 174 22.64 -19.35 28.30
C ILE A 174 22.79 -18.63 26.96
N ILE A 175 23.34 -17.41 26.94
CA ILE A 175 23.62 -16.68 25.70
C ILE A 175 24.58 -17.48 24.83
N LYS A 176 25.68 -18.00 25.37
CA LYS A 176 26.61 -18.86 24.62
C LYS A 176 25.92 -20.11 24.07
N SER A 177 25.04 -20.75 24.84
CA SER A 177 24.26 -21.91 24.41
C SER A 177 23.29 -21.60 23.26
N VAL A 178 22.66 -20.42 23.29
CA VAL A 178 21.77 -19.94 22.22
C VAL A 178 22.57 -19.58 20.97
N VAL A 179 23.70 -18.89 21.11
CA VAL A 179 24.61 -18.55 20.00
C VAL A 179 25.18 -19.81 19.33
N ALA A 180 25.53 -20.83 20.12
CA ALA A 180 25.99 -22.12 19.62
C ALA A 180 24.87 -23.00 19.01
N GLY A 181 23.61 -22.57 19.08
CA GLY A 181 22.45 -23.30 18.56
C GLY A 181 22.04 -24.53 19.39
N THR A 182 22.65 -24.73 20.57
CA THR A 182 22.31 -25.85 21.46
C THR A 182 20.97 -25.62 22.18
N THR A 183 20.68 -24.36 22.54
CA THR A 183 19.38 -23.96 23.10
C THR A 183 18.56 -23.20 22.07
N PRO A 184 17.36 -23.69 21.68
CA PRO A 184 16.48 -22.95 20.77
C PRO A 184 15.95 -21.66 21.40
N SER A 185 16.08 -20.53 20.69
CA SER A 185 15.69 -19.19 21.17
C SER A 185 14.20 -19.07 21.53
N TYR A 186 13.31 -19.80 20.85
CA TYR A 186 11.86 -19.79 21.15
C TYR A 186 11.49 -20.49 22.47
N SER A 187 12.42 -21.23 23.08
CA SER A 187 12.19 -21.97 24.34
C SER A 187 12.62 -21.19 25.59
N LEU A 188 13.14 -19.97 25.43
CA LEU A 188 13.71 -19.21 26.54
C LEU A 188 12.65 -18.82 27.58
N GLU A 189 11.46 -18.41 27.14
CA GLU A 189 10.36 -18.04 28.04
C GLU A 189 9.93 -19.21 28.93
N SER A 190 9.80 -20.42 28.35
CA SER A 190 9.39 -21.60 29.12
C SER A 190 10.49 -22.15 30.04
N LYS A 191 11.76 -22.00 29.66
CA LYS A 191 12.91 -22.46 30.47
C LYS A 191 13.23 -21.51 31.63
N LEU A 192 13.15 -20.20 31.39
CA LEU A 192 13.54 -19.19 32.37
C LEU A 192 12.41 -18.81 33.32
N GLY A 193 11.15 -18.98 32.89
CA GLY A 193 9.98 -18.53 33.66
C GLY A 193 9.85 -17.00 33.78
N ASP A 194 10.75 -16.25 33.14
CA ASP A 194 10.78 -14.78 33.11
C ASP A 194 10.87 -14.31 31.65
N CYS A 195 9.76 -13.77 31.14
CA CYS A 195 9.65 -13.32 29.75
C CYS A 195 10.55 -12.11 29.44
N LYS A 196 10.78 -11.24 30.43
CA LYS A 196 11.64 -10.06 30.26
C LYS A 196 13.10 -10.48 30.17
N ARG A 197 13.55 -11.35 31.08
CA ARG A 197 14.89 -11.94 31.05
C ARG A 197 15.12 -12.73 29.77
N ALA A 198 14.12 -13.51 29.32
CA ALA A 198 14.18 -14.22 28.04
C ALA A 198 14.37 -13.28 26.84
N ALA A 199 13.64 -12.16 26.79
CA ALA A 199 13.80 -11.15 25.74
C ALA A 199 15.19 -10.48 25.79
N ALA A 200 15.72 -10.21 26.99
CA ALA A 200 17.06 -9.64 27.18
C ALA A 200 18.16 -10.58 26.66
N ILE A 201 18.12 -11.85 27.08
CA ILE A 201 19.07 -12.89 26.65
C ILE A 201 19.00 -13.09 25.13
N ARG A 202 17.78 -13.15 24.57
CA ARG A 202 17.58 -13.29 23.13
C ARG A 202 18.17 -12.12 22.35
N ARG A 203 17.91 -10.89 22.82
CA ARG A 203 18.45 -9.67 22.24
C ARG A 203 19.98 -9.71 22.22
N GLU A 204 20.59 -10.07 23.34
CA GLU A 204 22.06 -10.13 23.45
C GLU A 204 22.65 -11.23 22.55
N ALA A 205 22.06 -12.43 22.54
CA ALA A 205 22.45 -13.50 21.63
C ALA A 205 22.35 -13.06 20.15
N LEU A 206 21.29 -12.33 19.78
CA LEU A 206 21.09 -11.81 18.43
C LEU A 206 22.14 -10.75 18.05
N GLN A 207 22.53 -9.87 18.98
CA GLN A 207 23.62 -8.90 18.75
C GLN A 207 24.95 -9.61 18.47
N ARG A 208 25.26 -10.67 19.23
CA ARG A 208 26.49 -11.46 19.04
C ARG A 208 26.50 -12.26 17.73
N LEU A 209 25.38 -12.88 17.38
CA LEU A 209 25.23 -13.63 16.12
C LEU A 209 25.34 -12.74 14.89
N THR A 210 24.79 -11.53 14.95
CA THR A 210 24.73 -10.62 13.80
C THR A 210 25.90 -9.63 13.74
N GLY A 211 26.61 -9.44 14.85
CA GLY A 211 27.60 -8.37 15.02
C GLY A 211 27.01 -6.96 14.98
N LYS A 212 25.67 -6.82 15.07
CA LYS A 212 24.95 -5.54 14.96
C LYS A 212 24.31 -5.16 16.29
N SER A 213 24.41 -3.89 16.65
CA SER A 213 23.78 -3.35 17.86
C SER A 213 22.27 -3.17 17.66
N LEU A 214 21.51 -3.46 18.71
CA LEU A 214 20.08 -3.14 18.84
C LEU A 214 19.85 -1.95 19.78
N SER A 215 20.89 -1.14 20.04
CA SER A 215 20.75 0.14 20.76
C SER A 215 19.67 1.00 20.11
N GLY A 216 18.85 1.66 20.93
CA GLY A 216 17.68 2.43 20.48
C GLY A 216 16.37 1.64 20.39
N LEU A 217 16.38 0.30 20.38
CA LEU A 217 15.17 -0.50 20.61
C LEU A 217 14.94 -0.64 22.13
N PRO A 218 13.85 -0.13 22.72
CA PRO A 218 13.61 -0.27 24.16
C PRO A 218 13.34 -1.72 24.58
N LEU A 219 13.74 -2.04 25.80
CA LEU A 219 13.43 -3.30 26.50
C LEU A 219 12.64 -3.06 27.80
N GLU A 220 12.87 -1.92 28.45
CA GLU A 220 12.23 -1.57 29.71
C GLU A 220 10.82 -0.99 29.53
N GLY A 221 9.98 -1.12 30.55
CA GLY A 221 8.63 -0.53 30.57
C GLY A 221 7.58 -1.25 29.73
N PHE A 222 7.83 -2.50 29.33
CA PHE A 222 6.88 -3.33 28.59
C PHE A 222 6.55 -4.61 29.35
N ASP A 223 5.26 -4.96 29.39
CA ASP A 223 4.77 -6.19 30.01
C ASP A 223 4.89 -7.36 29.02
N TYR A 224 6.01 -8.07 29.09
CA TYR A 224 6.31 -9.21 28.21
C TYR A 224 5.45 -10.45 28.51
N GLU A 225 4.85 -10.56 29.70
CA GLU A 225 3.94 -11.66 30.01
C GLU A 225 2.64 -11.54 29.20
N SER A 226 2.16 -10.30 29.01
CA SER A 226 0.93 -10.03 28.26
C SER A 226 0.98 -10.41 26.76
N VAL A 227 2.17 -10.49 26.16
CA VAL A 227 2.33 -10.85 24.75
C VAL A 227 2.55 -12.34 24.50
N LEU A 228 3.03 -13.08 25.51
CA LEU A 228 3.42 -14.47 25.37
C LEU A 228 2.20 -15.35 24.98
N GLY A 229 2.32 -16.07 23.86
CA GLY A 229 1.27 -16.96 23.37
C GLY A 229 0.01 -16.25 22.86
N GLN A 230 0.04 -14.92 22.72
CA GLN A 230 -1.11 -14.12 22.27
C GLN A 230 -0.78 -13.18 21.12
N CYS A 231 0.27 -12.36 21.24
CA CYS A 231 0.49 -11.21 20.35
C CYS A 231 1.80 -11.29 19.55
N CYS A 232 2.88 -11.80 20.15
CA CYS A 232 4.18 -11.84 19.50
C CYS A 232 5.05 -12.96 20.08
N GLU A 233 5.63 -13.78 19.20
CA GLU A 233 6.63 -14.77 19.54
C GLU A 233 8.04 -14.16 19.50
N MET A 234 8.94 -14.69 20.33
CA MET A 234 10.36 -14.34 20.36
C MET A 234 10.68 -12.82 20.44
N PRO A 235 10.08 -12.08 21.40
CA PRO A 235 10.33 -10.64 21.51
C PRO A 235 11.81 -10.32 21.83
N VAL A 236 12.32 -9.23 21.25
CA VAL A 236 13.67 -8.67 21.52
C VAL A 236 13.63 -7.21 22.02
N GLY A 237 12.42 -6.68 22.19
CA GLY A 237 12.13 -5.28 22.44
C GLY A 237 10.75 -4.91 21.86
N TYR A 238 10.47 -3.62 21.79
CA TYR A 238 9.24 -3.10 21.17
C TYR A 238 9.51 -1.78 20.45
N VAL A 239 8.70 -1.43 19.46
CA VAL A 239 8.81 -0.18 18.71
C VAL A 239 7.84 0.85 19.29
N GLN A 240 8.34 2.05 19.60
CA GLN A 240 7.53 3.18 20.05
C GLN A 240 6.98 3.94 18.83
N ILE A 241 5.66 4.13 18.79
CA ILE A 241 4.98 4.92 17.75
C ILE A 241 4.29 6.11 18.43
N PRO A 242 4.52 7.36 17.99
CA PRO A 242 3.86 8.53 18.55
C PRO A 242 2.34 8.44 18.42
N VAL A 243 1.61 8.77 19.49
CA VAL A 243 0.14 8.82 19.50
C VAL A 243 -0.31 10.27 19.65
N GLY A 244 -1.03 10.78 18.65
CA GLY A 244 -1.71 12.08 18.69
C GLY A 244 -3.22 11.92 18.85
N ILE A 245 -3.91 13.01 19.21
CA ILE A 245 -5.36 13.05 19.34
C ILE A 245 -5.96 13.99 18.29
N ALA A 246 -6.97 13.53 17.55
CA ALA A 246 -7.81 14.36 16.70
C ALA A 246 -9.22 14.45 17.28
N GLY A 247 -9.74 15.66 17.49
CA GLY A 247 -11.08 15.87 18.04
C GLY A 247 -11.31 17.24 18.69
N PRO A 248 -12.53 17.49 19.20
CA PRO A 248 -13.62 16.51 19.31
C PRO A 248 -14.27 16.20 17.95
N LEU A 249 -14.48 14.92 17.67
CA LEU A 249 -15.32 14.43 16.57
C LEU A 249 -16.74 14.23 17.10
N LEU A 250 -17.66 15.11 16.71
CA LEU A 250 -19.08 14.98 17.06
C LEU A 250 -19.75 14.00 16.10
N LEU A 251 -20.15 12.83 16.60
CA LEU A 251 -20.71 11.73 15.82
C LEU A 251 -21.94 11.14 16.51
N ASN A 252 -23.08 11.08 15.81
CA ASN A 252 -24.35 10.55 16.35
C ASN A 252 -24.73 11.20 17.70
N GLY A 253 -24.47 12.52 17.84
CA GLY A 253 -24.75 13.27 19.06
C GLY A 253 -23.76 13.04 20.22
N ARG A 254 -22.65 12.31 19.99
CA ARG A 254 -21.60 12.07 20.99
C ARG A 254 -20.23 12.54 20.51
N GLU A 255 -19.45 13.13 21.41
CA GLU A 255 -18.08 13.56 21.09
C GLU A 255 -17.06 12.46 21.35
N PHE A 256 -16.10 12.34 20.43
CA PHE A 256 -14.98 11.41 20.54
C PHE A 256 -13.64 12.15 20.35
N SER A 257 -12.68 11.81 21.20
CA SER A 257 -11.27 12.16 21.01
C SER A 257 -10.56 10.97 20.37
N VAL A 258 -10.24 11.07 19.08
CA VAL A 258 -9.75 9.93 18.29
C VAL A 258 -8.24 9.79 18.45
N PRO A 259 -7.74 8.69 19.06
CA PRO A 259 -6.31 8.43 19.14
C PRO A 259 -5.78 7.92 17.80
N MET A 260 -4.64 8.46 17.37
CA MET A 260 -4.00 8.17 16.09
C MET A 260 -2.50 7.95 16.29
N ALA A 261 -2.03 6.72 16.06
CA ALA A 261 -0.62 6.35 16.16
C ALA A 261 0.03 6.42 14.78
N THR A 262 0.95 7.36 14.59
CA THR A 262 1.55 7.59 13.27
C THR A 262 2.92 8.25 13.37
N THR A 263 3.76 7.99 12.38
CA THR A 263 5.01 8.72 12.12
C THR A 263 4.88 9.68 10.94
N GLU A 264 3.74 9.67 10.25
CA GLU A 264 3.43 10.63 9.18
C GLU A 264 3.06 11.99 9.79
N GLY A 265 3.87 13.01 9.55
CA GLY A 265 3.52 14.37 9.93
C GLY A 265 2.35 14.91 9.12
N CYS A 266 1.74 16.01 9.60
CA CYS A 266 0.44 16.53 9.16
C CYS A 266 -0.78 15.64 9.41
N LEU A 267 -0.66 14.31 9.52
CA LEU A 267 -1.84 13.42 9.51
C LEU A 267 -2.84 13.78 10.62
N VAL A 268 -2.39 13.78 11.88
CA VAL A 268 -3.26 14.10 13.04
C VAL A 268 -3.81 15.53 12.94
N ALA A 269 -2.97 16.50 12.56
CA ALA A 269 -3.38 17.90 12.44
C ALA A 269 -4.44 18.11 11.33
N SER A 270 -4.29 17.41 10.21
CA SER A 270 -5.24 17.42 9.10
C SER A 270 -6.57 16.79 9.53
N THR A 271 -6.55 15.61 10.14
CA THR A 271 -7.77 14.99 10.67
C THR A 271 -8.45 15.89 11.69
N ASN A 272 -7.69 16.54 12.57
CA ASN A 272 -8.23 17.48 13.56
C ASN A 272 -8.91 18.70 12.92
N ARG A 273 -8.36 19.23 11.82
CA ARG A 273 -9.01 20.28 11.01
C ARG A 273 -10.34 19.81 10.44
N GLY A 274 -10.40 18.56 9.97
CA GLY A 274 -11.64 17.92 9.52
C GLY A 274 -12.68 17.78 10.63
N CYS A 275 -12.26 17.28 11.80
CA CYS A 275 -13.12 17.17 12.99
C CYS A 275 -13.70 18.53 13.37
N LYS A 276 -12.88 19.60 13.35
CA LYS A 276 -13.33 20.97 13.60
C LYS A 276 -14.40 21.43 12.61
N ALA A 277 -14.22 21.16 11.32
CA ALA A 277 -15.21 21.51 10.29
C ALA A 277 -16.54 20.78 10.53
N ILE A 278 -16.50 19.48 10.80
CA ILE A 278 -17.69 18.67 11.10
C ILE A 278 -18.38 19.16 12.38
N HIS A 279 -17.62 19.41 13.44
CA HIS A 279 -18.16 19.85 14.73
C HIS A 279 -18.87 21.21 14.61
N LEU A 280 -18.26 22.19 13.94
CA LEU A 280 -18.88 23.50 13.69
C LEU A 280 -20.13 23.43 12.79
N SER A 281 -20.35 22.30 12.14
CA SER A 281 -21.47 22.05 11.25
C SER A 281 -22.62 21.28 11.90
N GLY A 282 -22.54 21.01 13.22
CA GLY A 282 -23.56 20.25 13.95
C GLY A 282 -23.25 18.75 14.07
N GLY A 283 -22.08 18.30 13.60
CA GLY A 283 -21.64 16.91 13.71
C GLY A 283 -21.91 16.07 12.47
N ALA A 284 -21.48 14.81 12.55
CA ALA A 284 -21.71 13.81 11.51
C ALA A 284 -22.68 12.73 12.00
N THR A 285 -23.39 12.11 11.05
CA THR A 285 -24.25 10.95 11.30
C THR A 285 -23.61 9.71 10.67
N CYS A 286 -23.52 8.64 11.43
CA CYS A 286 -22.92 7.37 11.01
C CYS A 286 -23.93 6.24 11.26
N VAL A 287 -24.20 5.44 10.22
CA VAL A 287 -25.12 4.30 10.27
C VAL A 287 -24.37 3.02 9.95
N LEU A 288 -24.54 2.01 10.81
CA LEU A 288 -24.03 0.66 10.56
C LEU A 288 -25.04 -0.10 9.71
N LEU A 289 -24.64 -0.52 8.51
CA LEU A 289 -25.47 -1.24 7.56
C LEU A 289 -25.40 -2.76 7.74
N LYS A 290 -24.22 -3.29 8.11
CA LYS A 290 -23.96 -4.73 8.22
C LYS A 290 -22.89 -4.99 9.29
N ASP A 291 -23.02 -6.11 10.00
CA ASP A 291 -22.00 -6.63 10.93
C ASP A 291 -21.84 -8.15 10.72
N GLY A 292 -20.77 -8.56 10.04
CA GLY A 292 -20.48 -9.95 9.76
C GLY A 292 -19.14 -10.15 9.07
N MET A 293 -18.19 -10.82 9.73
CA MET A 293 -16.89 -11.18 9.16
C MET A 293 -17.01 -12.41 8.23
N THR A 294 -16.06 -12.64 7.32
CA THR A 294 -16.08 -13.82 6.39
C THR A 294 -14.76 -14.59 6.34
N ARG A 295 -14.79 -15.93 6.18
CA ARG A 295 -13.66 -16.86 5.97
C ARG A 295 -13.89 -17.70 4.72
N ALA A 296 -12.83 -17.91 3.94
CA ALA A 296 -12.92 -18.68 2.70
C ALA A 296 -11.90 -19.83 2.66
N PRO A 297 -12.15 -20.97 3.34
CA PRO A 297 -11.39 -22.19 3.10
C PRO A 297 -11.54 -22.68 1.66
N VAL A 298 -10.49 -23.32 1.16
CA VAL A 298 -10.48 -24.05 -0.12
C VAL A 298 -10.34 -25.54 0.15
N VAL A 299 -11.15 -26.35 -0.53
CA VAL A 299 -11.04 -27.82 -0.52
C VAL A 299 -10.89 -28.34 -1.94
N ARG A 300 -10.12 -29.42 -2.10
CA ARG A 300 -9.87 -30.06 -3.40
C ARG A 300 -10.46 -31.46 -3.43
N PHE A 301 -11.13 -31.80 -4.52
CA PHE A 301 -11.72 -33.12 -4.75
C PHE A 301 -11.03 -33.87 -5.89
N GLY A 302 -11.27 -35.19 -5.95
CA GLY A 302 -10.80 -36.03 -7.06
C GLY A 302 -11.44 -35.68 -8.40
N THR A 303 -12.68 -35.18 -8.39
CA THR A 303 -13.44 -34.80 -9.59
C THR A 303 -14.17 -33.47 -9.38
N ALA A 304 -14.42 -32.74 -10.48
CA ALA A 304 -15.24 -31.53 -10.46
C ALA A 304 -16.69 -31.82 -10.03
N LYS A 305 -17.22 -33.01 -10.35
CA LYS A 305 -18.54 -33.48 -9.91
C LYS A 305 -18.66 -33.46 -8.38
N ARG A 306 -17.68 -34.03 -7.67
CA ARG A 306 -17.69 -34.04 -6.19
C ARG A 306 -17.61 -32.65 -5.57
N ALA A 307 -16.86 -31.73 -6.20
CA ALA A 307 -16.81 -30.33 -5.79
C ALA A 307 -18.17 -29.64 -6.00
N ALA A 308 -18.88 -29.95 -7.09
CA ALA A 308 -20.23 -29.44 -7.35
C ALA A 308 -21.28 -30.01 -6.39
N ASP A 309 -21.22 -31.30 -6.07
CA ASP A 309 -22.12 -31.94 -5.10
C ASP A 309 -22.03 -31.23 -3.73
N LEU A 310 -20.81 -30.92 -3.27
CA LEU A 310 -20.62 -30.17 -2.02
C LEU A 310 -21.11 -28.72 -2.13
N LYS A 311 -20.89 -28.04 -3.26
CA LYS A 311 -21.43 -26.68 -3.48
C LYS A 311 -22.95 -26.65 -3.28
N LEU A 312 -23.65 -27.57 -3.95
CA LEU A 312 -25.11 -27.67 -3.87
C LEU A 312 -25.56 -27.97 -2.44
N TYR A 313 -24.91 -28.90 -1.75
CA TYR A 313 -25.21 -29.23 -0.37
C TYR A 313 -25.06 -28.02 0.59
N LEU A 314 -24.01 -27.22 0.42
CA LEU A 314 -23.70 -26.08 1.29
C LEU A 314 -24.57 -24.85 1.04
N GLU A 315 -25.06 -24.66 -0.19
CA GLU A 315 -25.93 -23.53 -0.57
C GLU A 315 -27.42 -23.86 -0.47
N ASP A 316 -27.76 -25.12 -0.21
CA ASP A 316 -29.12 -25.58 0.04
C ASP A 316 -29.64 -25.02 1.39
N PRO A 317 -30.74 -24.22 1.38
CA PRO A 317 -31.32 -23.66 2.60
C PRO A 317 -31.69 -24.71 3.64
N ASP A 318 -32.10 -25.92 3.23
CA ASP A 318 -32.54 -26.99 4.14
C ASP A 318 -31.38 -27.54 4.98
N ASN A 319 -30.14 -27.42 4.48
CA ASN A 319 -28.94 -27.86 5.20
C ASN A 319 -28.34 -26.77 6.08
N PHE A 320 -28.75 -25.51 5.91
CA PHE A 320 -28.11 -24.37 6.58
C PHE A 320 -28.18 -24.48 8.11
N GLU A 321 -29.32 -24.91 8.67
CA GLU A 321 -29.48 -25.01 10.11
C GLU A 321 -28.50 -26.02 10.72
N THR A 322 -28.38 -27.20 10.12
CA THR A 322 -27.41 -28.24 10.53
C THR A 322 -25.98 -27.72 10.45
N LEU A 323 -25.61 -27.06 9.34
CA LEU A 323 -24.29 -26.46 9.15
C LEU A 323 -24.02 -25.36 10.17
N SER A 324 -25.02 -24.53 10.47
CA SER A 324 -24.93 -23.45 11.45
C SER A 324 -24.71 -24.00 12.86
N VAL A 325 -25.35 -25.10 13.25
CA VAL A 325 -25.16 -25.72 14.58
C VAL A 325 -23.74 -26.23 14.73
N VAL A 326 -23.21 -26.94 13.72
CA VAL A 326 -21.83 -27.44 13.73
C VAL A 326 -20.84 -26.28 13.77
N PHE A 327 -21.08 -25.24 12.96
CA PHE A 327 -20.24 -24.05 12.93
C PHE A 327 -20.25 -23.31 14.27
N ASN A 328 -21.43 -23.05 14.83
CA ASN A 328 -21.62 -22.24 16.04
C ASN A 328 -21.11 -22.95 17.31
N ARG A 329 -20.98 -24.29 17.30
CA ARG A 329 -20.33 -25.03 18.40
C ARG A 329 -18.84 -24.70 18.55
N SER A 330 -18.18 -24.27 17.48
CA SER A 330 -16.74 -23.95 17.52
C SER A 330 -16.42 -22.66 18.26
N SER A 331 -17.40 -21.78 18.49
CA SER A 331 -17.19 -20.51 19.17
C SER A 331 -18.46 -19.99 19.83
N ARG A 332 -18.35 -19.56 21.10
CA ARG A 332 -19.44 -18.90 21.84
C ARG A 332 -19.95 -17.62 21.16
N PHE A 333 -19.12 -16.97 20.34
CA PHE A 333 -19.43 -15.71 19.66
C PHE A 333 -19.59 -15.85 18.14
N GLY A 334 -19.06 -16.91 17.53
CA GLY A 334 -19.19 -17.17 16.10
C GLY A 334 -20.61 -17.56 15.75
N ARG A 335 -21.23 -16.81 14.84
CA ARG A 335 -22.54 -17.15 14.26
C ARG A 335 -22.40 -17.20 12.75
N LEU A 336 -22.66 -18.35 12.15
CA LEU A 336 -22.68 -18.50 10.71
C LEU A 336 -23.83 -17.68 10.12
N GLN A 337 -23.51 -16.72 9.26
CA GLN A 337 -24.51 -15.84 8.63
C GLN A 337 -24.93 -16.31 7.23
N GLY A 338 -24.07 -17.08 6.57
CA GLY A 338 -24.30 -17.50 5.19
C GLY A 338 -23.10 -18.28 4.66
N ILE A 339 -23.30 -19.06 3.62
CA ILE A 339 -22.24 -19.76 2.90
C ILE A 339 -22.41 -19.43 1.42
N LYS A 340 -21.34 -18.94 0.77
CA LYS A 340 -21.33 -18.68 -0.67
C LYS A 340 -20.13 -19.41 -1.27
N CYS A 341 -20.37 -20.26 -2.25
CA CYS A 341 -19.34 -21.11 -2.82
C CYS A 341 -18.97 -20.69 -4.25
N ALA A 342 -17.68 -20.62 -4.55
CA ALA A 342 -17.17 -20.48 -5.91
C ALA A 342 -16.40 -21.75 -6.30
N ILE A 343 -16.61 -22.26 -7.51
CA ILE A 343 -15.96 -23.48 -8.00
C ILE A 343 -14.95 -23.14 -9.09
N ALA A 344 -13.74 -23.72 -9.02
CA ALA A 344 -12.77 -23.67 -10.11
C ALA A 344 -12.20 -25.08 -10.34
N GLY A 345 -12.74 -25.77 -11.34
CA GLY A 345 -12.40 -27.16 -11.64
C GLY A 345 -12.73 -28.09 -10.47
N LYS A 346 -11.70 -28.71 -9.89
CA LYS A 346 -11.82 -29.67 -8.76
C LYS A 346 -11.72 -29.00 -7.39
N ASN A 347 -11.52 -27.68 -7.36
CA ASN A 347 -11.37 -26.90 -6.13
C ASN A 347 -12.67 -26.17 -5.84
N LEU A 348 -13.13 -26.25 -4.60
CA LEU A 348 -14.28 -25.50 -4.10
C LEU A 348 -13.80 -24.48 -3.07
N TYR A 349 -14.09 -23.21 -3.33
CA TYR A 349 -13.83 -22.09 -2.42
C TYR A 349 -15.13 -21.78 -1.70
N MET A 350 -15.20 -22.11 -0.41
CA MET A 350 -16.41 -21.97 0.39
C MET A 350 -16.25 -20.72 1.25
N ARG A 351 -16.95 -19.64 0.92
CA ARG A 351 -16.97 -18.42 1.73
C ARG A 351 -18.05 -18.57 2.79
N PHE A 352 -17.66 -19.07 3.95
CA PHE A 352 -18.46 -18.94 5.15
C PHE A 352 -18.44 -17.45 5.51
N THR A 353 -19.62 -16.85 5.60
CA THR A 353 -19.79 -15.55 6.23
C THR A 353 -19.65 -15.77 7.75
N CYS A 354 -18.41 -16.01 8.15
CA CYS A 354 -17.83 -15.91 9.48
C CYS A 354 -16.28 -15.84 9.36
N SER A 355 -15.63 -14.78 9.88
CA SER A 355 -14.21 -14.54 10.23
C SER A 355 -13.00 -15.17 9.50
N THR A 356 -12.27 -14.32 8.73
CA THR A 356 -10.82 -14.27 8.37
C THR A 356 -10.32 -14.79 7.01
N ASP A 357 -10.17 -13.90 6.02
CA ASP A 357 -9.01 -13.86 5.07
C ASP A 357 -8.42 -12.42 5.10
N LYS A 358 -7.27 -12.11 4.50
CA LYS A 358 -6.71 -10.75 4.44
C LYS A 358 -6.15 -10.46 3.04
N LYS A 359 -7.04 -10.20 2.09
CA LYS A 359 -6.67 -10.01 0.67
C LYS A 359 -7.60 -9.01 0.00
N PRO A 360 -7.08 -8.10 -0.83
CA PRO A 360 -7.94 -7.23 -1.61
C PRO A 360 -8.82 -8.10 -2.52
N ALA A 361 -10.12 -8.04 -2.32
CA ALA A 361 -11.07 -8.86 -3.06
C ALA A 361 -12.34 -8.07 -3.36
N ALA A 362 -12.77 -8.11 -4.62
CA ALA A 362 -13.95 -7.39 -5.09
C ALA A 362 -15.22 -7.82 -4.35
N VAL A 363 -15.22 -9.08 -3.90
CA VAL A 363 -16.30 -9.64 -3.11
C VAL A 363 -16.46 -8.97 -1.74
N ASN A 364 -15.38 -8.44 -1.14
CA ASN A 364 -15.45 -7.70 0.12
C ASN A 364 -15.95 -6.27 -0.11
N TRP A 365 -15.63 -5.67 -1.26
CA TRP A 365 -16.19 -4.40 -1.70
C TRP A 365 -17.71 -4.49 -1.95
N ILE A 366 -18.16 -5.54 -2.65
CA ILE A 366 -19.56 -5.69 -3.05
C ILE A 366 -20.43 -6.22 -1.91
N GLU A 367 -20.01 -7.29 -1.24
CA GLU A 367 -20.85 -7.98 -0.23
C GLU A 367 -20.60 -7.47 1.20
N GLY A 368 -19.57 -6.64 1.38
CA GLY A 368 -19.06 -6.24 2.69
C GLY A 368 -18.30 -7.36 3.43
N ARG A 369 -17.58 -6.96 4.48
CA ARG A 369 -16.90 -7.87 5.42
C ARG A 369 -16.58 -7.18 6.75
N GLY A 370 -16.96 -7.77 7.86
CA GLY A 370 -16.88 -7.06 9.15
C GLY A 370 -18.02 -6.05 9.22
N LYS A 371 -17.71 -4.78 9.40
CA LYS A 371 -18.69 -3.72 9.61
C LYS A 371 -18.81 -2.84 8.38
N SER A 372 -20.00 -2.82 7.78
CA SER A 372 -20.33 -1.87 6.72
C SER A 372 -20.91 -0.62 7.36
N VAL A 373 -20.24 0.51 7.17
CA VAL A 373 -20.61 1.80 7.77
C VAL A 373 -20.73 2.86 6.69
N VAL A 374 -21.77 3.68 6.77
CA VAL A 374 -21.88 4.93 6.02
C VAL A 374 -21.81 6.07 7.03
N CYS A 375 -21.03 7.10 6.73
CA CYS A 375 -20.98 8.31 7.52
C CYS A 375 -21.15 9.53 6.64
N GLU A 376 -21.93 10.51 7.10
CA GLU A 376 -22.21 11.73 6.36
C GLU A 376 -22.21 12.98 7.25
N ALA A 377 -21.97 14.13 6.62
CA ALA A 377 -22.11 15.44 7.24
C ALA A 377 -22.51 16.48 6.17
N ILE A 378 -23.23 17.52 6.60
CA ILE A 378 -23.49 18.72 5.79
C ILE A 378 -22.62 19.84 6.36
N ILE A 379 -21.70 20.38 5.55
CA ILE A 379 -20.76 21.42 5.93
C ILE A 379 -21.21 22.75 5.34
N PRO A 380 -21.59 23.75 6.16
CA PRO A 380 -22.00 25.05 5.66
C PRO A 380 -20.91 25.71 4.82
N GLY A 381 -21.27 26.39 3.73
CA GLY A 381 -20.30 27.04 2.83
C GLY A 381 -19.36 28.02 3.53
N ASP A 382 -19.82 28.64 4.61
CA ASP A 382 -19.02 29.51 5.48
C ASP A 382 -17.89 28.75 6.18
N VAL A 383 -18.15 27.53 6.65
CA VAL A 383 -17.14 26.65 7.26
C VAL A 383 -16.17 26.16 6.21
N VAL A 384 -16.64 25.80 5.02
CA VAL A 384 -15.78 25.41 3.88
C VAL A 384 -14.78 26.52 3.56
N ARG A 385 -15.23 27.77 3.44
CA ARG A 385 -14.34 28.91 3.19
C ARG A 385 -13.42 29.23 4.36
N LYS A 386 -13.96 29.34 5.59
CA LYS A 386 -13.20 29.83 6.75
C LYS A 386 -12.26 28.79 7.33
N VAL A 387 -12.65 27.51 7.38
CA VAL A 387 -11.87 26.43 8.01
C VAL A 387 -11.13 25.63 6.94
N LEU A 388 -11.83 25.20 5.90
CA LEU A 388 -11.26 24.34 4.85
C LEU A 388 -10.53 25.12 3.75
N LYS A 389 -10.67 26.45 3.72
CA LYS A 389 -9.93 27.36 2.84
C LYS A 389 -10.10 27.02 1.35
N THR A 390 -11.29 26.56 0.98
CA THR A 390 -11.66 26.24 -0.40
C THR A 390 -13.14 26.61 -0.66
N SER A 391 -13.69 26.20 -1.81
CA SER A 391 -15.08 26.36 -2.21
C SER A 391 -15.80 25.00 -2.31
N VAL A 392 -17.13 25.01 -2.24
CA VAL A 392 -17.96 23.80 -2.41
C VAL A 392 -17.80 23.23 -3.82
N GLU A 393 -17.86 24.09 -4.84
CA GLU A 393 -17.73 23.72 -6.25
C GLU A 393 -16.40 23.01 -6.53
N SER A 394 -15.30 23.58 -6.05
CA SER A 394 -13.96 23.00 -6.25
C SER A 394 -13.80 21.65 -5.55
N LEU A 395 -14.46 21.43 -4.41
CA LEU A 395 -14.44 20.14 -3.71
C LEU A 395 -15.22 19.07 -4.46
N VAL A 396 -16.42 19.41 -4.96
CA VAL A 396 -17.26 18.50 -5.74
C VAL A 396 -16.55 18.11 -7.03
N GLU A 397 -16.02 19.09 -7.77
CA GLU A 397 -15.25 18.85 -8.99
C GLU A 397 -14.02 17.96 -8.72
N LEU A 398 -13.22 18.31 -7.71
CA LEU A 398 -12.03 17.52 -7.38
C LEU A 398 -12.38 16.09 -6.95
N ASN A 399 -13.50 15.87 -6.24
CA ASN A 399 -13.93 14.52 -5.88
C ASN A 399 -14.26 13.68 -7.11
N MET A 400 -14.98 14.27 -8.08
CA MET A 400 -15.31 13.61 -9.35
C MET A 400 -14.07 13.26 -10.16
N LEU A 401 -13.12 14.19 -10.25
CA LEU A 401 -11.89 14.00 -11.03
C LEU A 401 -10.90 13.05 -10.34
N LYS A 402 -10.68 13.21 -9.04
CA LYS A 402 -9.64 12.47 -8.31
C LYS A 402 -10.13 11.14 -7.76
N ASN A 403 -11.17 11.15 -6.94
CA ASN A 403 -11.62 9.98 -6.19
C ASN A 403 -12.44 9.02 -7.06
N LEU A 404 -13.16 9.53 -8.06
CA LEU A 404 -13.96 8.69 -8.95
C LEU A 404 -13.20 8.39 -10.25
N THR A 405 -13.01 9.41 -11.09
CA THR A 405 -12.39 9.23 -12.43
C THR A 405 -10.95 8.75 -12.31
N GLY A 406 -10.15 9.37 -11.45
CA GLY A 406 -8.75 8.98 -11.22
C GLY A 406 -8.63 7.54 -10.72
N SER A 407 -9.42 7.16 -9.72
CA SER A 407 -9.45 5.78 -9.22
C SER A 407 -9.94 4.77 -10.26
N ALA A 408 -10.93 5.13 -11.09
CA ALA A 408 -11.40 4.29 -12.18
C ALA A 408 -10.31 4.07 -13.25
N MET A 409 -9.60 5.14 -13.64
CA MET A 409 -8.48 5.05 -14.59
C MET A 409 -7.32 4.21 -14.05
N ALA A 410 -7.08 4.26 -12.73
CA ALA A 410 -6.08 3.44 -12.07
C ALA A 410 -6.49 1.96 -11.90
N GLY A 411 -7.75 1.59 -12.22
CA GLY A 411 -8.27 0.26 -11.95
C GLY A 411 -8.36 -0.06 -10.46
N ALA A 412 -8.55 0.95 -9.61
CA ALA A 412 -8.57 0.79 -8.16
C ALA A 412 -9.78 -0.04 -7.71
N LEU A 413 -9.55 -1.00 -6.82
CA LEU A 413 -10.59 -1.84 -6.24
C LEU A 413 -10.95 -1.33 -4.84
N GLY A 414 -12.14 -0.72 -4.70
CA GLY A 414 -12.61 -0.16 -3.43
C GLY A 414 -11.87 1.09 -2.95
N GLY A 415 -10.93 1.62 -3.74
CA GLY A 415 -10.11 2.79 -3.44
C GLY A 415 -10.64 4.10 -4.04
N PHE A 416 -11.92 4.41 -3.86
CA PHE A 416 -12.55 5.63 -4.39
C PHE A 416 -12.51 6.76 -3.36
N ASN A 417 -11.32 7.00 -2.79
CA ASN A 417 -11.09 7.93 -1.68
C ASN A 417 -9.70 8.59 -1.81
N ALA A 418 -9.39 9.53 -0.91
CA ALA A 418 -8.12 10.23 -0.91
C ALA A 418 -7.04 9.52 -0.11
N HIS A 419 -7.31 9.20 1.16
CA HIS A 419 -6.35 8.61 2.09
C HIS A 419 -7.01 7.85 3.26
N ALA A 420 -8.14 7.18 3.03
CA ALA A 420 -8.82 6.42 4.09
C ALA A 420 -7.86 5.44 4.82
N SER A 421 -6.94 4.84 4.06
CA SER A 421 -5.87 3.96 4.55
C SER A 421 -4.98 4.59 5.65
N ASN A 422 -4.62 5.87 5.54
CA ASN A 422 -3.76 6.55 6.51
C ASN A 422 -4.50 6.69 7.85
N ILE A 423 -5.78 7.08 7.80
CA ILE A 423 -6.62 7.24 8.98
C ILE A 423 -6.88 5.89 9.65
N VAL A 424 -7.30 4.88 8.87
CA VAL A 424 -7.58 3.53 9.38
C VAL A 424 -6.33 2.95 10.05
N SER A 425 -5.17 3.01 9.39
CA SER A 425 -3.91 2.53 9.95
C SER A 425 -3.55 3.21 11.28
N ALA A 426 -3.67 4.54 11.34
CA ALA A 426 -3.32 5.29 12.54
C ALA A 426 -4.23 4.95 13.73
N VAL A 427 -5.54 4.82 13.49
CA VAL A 427 -6.48 4.40 14.54
C VAL A 427 -6.25 2.94 14.93
N TYR A 428 -5.96 2.06 13.96
CA TYR A 428 -5.75 0.63 14.18
C TYR A 428 -4.55 0.36 15.08
N ILE A 429 -3.42 0.98 14.79
CA ILE A 429 -2.20 0.86 15.60
C ILE A 429 -2.46 1.41 17.02
N ALA A 430 -3.13 2.57 17.14
CA ALA A 430 -3.41 3.17 18.43
C ALA A 430 -4.34 2.32 19.30
N THR A 431 -5.30 1.62 18.70
CA THR A 431 -6.35 0.88 19.41
C THR A 431 -6.14 -0.64 19.42
N GLY A 432 -4.98 -1.13 18.97
CA GLY A 432 -4.62 -2.54 19.03
C GLY A 432 -5.38 -3.45 18.08
N GLN A 433 -5.81 -2.90 16.95
CA GLN A 433 -6.40 -3.65 15.84
C GLN A 433 -5.30 -4.29 15.00
N ASP A 434 -5.70 -5.08 14.01
CA ASP A 434 -4.80 -5.77 13.10
C ASP A 434 -4.43 -4.85 11.92
N PRO A 435 -3.22 -4.27 11.86
CA PRO A 435 -2.88 -3.29 10.81
C PRO A 435 -2.87 -3.90 9.41
N ALA A 436 -2.70 -5.22 9.29
CA ALA A 436 -2.77 -5.89 8.00
C ALA A 436 -4.20 -5.96 7.46
N GLN A 437 -5.23 -5.79 8.30
CA GLN A 437 -6.63 -5.65 7.84
C GLN A 437 -6.91 -4.29 7.20
N ASN A 438 -6.00 -3.31 7.29
CA ASN A 438 -6.14 -2.05 6.58
C ASN A 438 -6.35 -2.24 5.06
N ILE A 439 -5.83 -3.32 4.47
CA ILE A 439 -6.02 -3.65 3.06
C ILE A 439 -7.48 -3.71 2.62
N GLU A 440 -8.39 -4.14 3.50
CA GLU A 440 -9.83 -4.22 3.22
C GLU A 440 -10.63 -3.20 4.03
N SER A 441 -10.20 -2.90 5.25
CA SER A 441 -10.83 -1.89 6.11
C SER A 441 -10.72 -0.47 5.55
N SER A 442 -9.77 -0.19 4.67
CA SER A 442 -9.64 1.09 3.98
C SER A 442 -10.43 1.19 2.68
N HIS A 443 -11.15 0.13 2.27
CA HIS A 443 -12.13 0.24 1.21
C HIS A 443 -13.14 1.32 1.55
N CYS A 444 -13.16 2.36 0.73
CA CYS A 444 -13.95 3.56 0.97
C CYS A 444 -14.29 4.22 -0.35
N ILE A 445 -15.55 4.61 -0.50
CA ILE A 445 -15.98 5.58 -1.52
C ILE A 445 -16.37 6.88 -0.83
N THR A 446 -15.75 7.97 -1.26
CA THR A 446 -16.01 9.33 -0.79
C THR A 446 -16.89 10.04 -1.82
N MET A 447 -18.05 10.53 -1.38
CA MET A 447 -18.97 11.30 -2.20
C MET A 447 -19.08 12.72 -1.66
N MET A 448 -19.14 13.69 -2.58
CA MET A 448 -19.27 15.10 -2.28
C MET A 448 -20.29 15.71 -3.23
N GLU A 449 -21.32 16.34 -2.67
CA GLU A 449 -22.44 16.91 -3.42
C GLU A 449 -22.74 18.33 -2.93
N ALA A 450 -23.10 19.20 -3.84
CA ALA A 450 -23.52 20.55 -3.51
C ALA A 450 -25.01 20.53 -3.13
N VAL A 451 -25.35 20.97 -1.92
CA VAL A 451 -26.72 21.01 -1.39
C VAL A 451 -27.15 22.44 -1.06
N ASN A 452 -28.43 22.63 -0.72
CA ASN A 452 -28.98 23.94 -0.39
C ASN A 452 -28.73 25.00 -1.49
N ALA A 453 -29.05 24.63 -2.74
CA ALA A 453 -28.77 25.44 -3.94
C ALA A 453 -27.29 25.77 -4.14
N GLY A 454 -26.41 24.81 -3.83
CA GLY A 454 -24.97 24.91 -4.03
C GLY A 454 -24.22 25.69 -2.95
N LYS A 455 -24.90 26.07 -1.86
CA LYS A 455 -24.31 26.86 -0.77
C LYS A 455 -23.50 26.01 0.20
N ASP A 456 -23.96 24.78 0.43
CA ASP A 456 -23.39 23.89 1.43
C ASP A 456 -22.90 22.60 0.77
N LEU A 457 -21.98 21.92 1.45
CA LEU A 457 -21.40 20.68 0.99
C LEU A 457 -21.99 19.51 1.77
N HIS A 458 -22.65 18.58 1.09
CA HIS A 458 -22.85 17.25 1.63
C HIS A 458 -21.61 16.42 1.32
N VAL A 459 -21.09 15.74 2.34
CA VAL A 459 -19.96 14.83 2.21
C VAL A 459 -20.31 13.52 2.90
N SER A 460 -19.98 12.40 2.25
CA SER A 460 -20.15 11.08 2.84
C SER A 460 -19.01 10.14 2.50
N VAL A 461 -18.80 9.18 3.39
CA VAL A 461 -17.91 8.03 3.18
C VAL A 461 -18.70 6.75 3.39
N THR A 462 -18.52 5.79 2.49
CA THR A 462 -19.09 4.45 2.63
C THR A 462 -17.95 3.45 2.69
N MET A 463 -17.87 2.74 3.83
CA MET A 463 -16.82 1.80 4.14
C MET A 463 -17.44 0.41 4.37
N PRO A 464 -17.50 -0.45 3.34
CA PRO A 464 -18.27 -1.69 3.40
C PRO A 464 -17.61 -2.80 4.22
N SER A 465 -16.31 -2.65 4.53
CA SER A 465 -15.50 -3.73 5.06
C SER A 465 -14.62 -3.39 6.26
N ILE A 466 -15.09 -2.61 7.24
CA ILE A 466 -14.30 -2.26 8.44
C ILE A 466 -14.18 -3.46 9.38
N GLU A 467 -12.95 -3.92 9.64
CA GLU A 467 -12.69 -5.04 10.53
C GLU A 467 -12.06 -4.58 11.84
N VAL A 468 -12.90 -4.39 12.85
CA VAL A 468 -12.47 -3.94 14.19
C VAL A 468 -13.05 -4.82 15.30
N GLY A 469 -12.29 -4.90 16.39
CA GLY A 469 -12.65 -5.58 17.62
C GLY A 469 -12.24 -4.78 18.86
N THR A 470 -12.92 -5.02 19.97
CA THR A 470 -12.65 -4.37 21.26
C THR A 470 -12.21 -5.34 22.35
N VAL A 471 -12.02 -6.62 21.97
CA VAL A 471 -11.58 -7.73 22.81
C VAL A 471 -10.67 -8.65 21.99
N GLY A 472 -9.59 -9.13 22.60
CA GLY A 472 -8.65 -10.07 21.98
C GLY A 472 -7.56 -9.40 21.15
N GLY A 473 -6.53 -10.16 20.80
CA GLY A 473 -5.35 -9.65 20.10
C GLY A 473 -4.68 -8.50 20.86
N GLY A 474 -4.21 -7.50 20.10
CA GLY A 474 -3.50 -6.33 20.64
C GLY A 474 -4.35 -5.40 21.51
N THR A 475 -5.68 -5.54 21.52
CA THR A 475 -6.58 -4.68 22.33
C THR A 475 -6.37 -4.84 23.83
N GLN A 476 -5.74 -5.93 24.27
CA GLN A 476 -5.47 -6.23 25.68
C GLN A 476 -4.21 -5.52 26.21
N LEU A 477 -3.31 -5.10 25.33
CA LEU A 477 -2.08 -4.41 25.71
C LEU A 477 -2.41 -3.05 26.36
N ALA A 478 -1.64 -2.68 27.39
CA ALA A 478 -1.96 -1.54 28.25
C ALA A 478 -2.19 -0.23 27.47
N SER A 479 -1.27 0.11 26.55
CA SER A 479 -1.34 1.34 25.75
C SER A 479 -2.55 1.37 24.83
N GLN A 480 -2.82 0.26 24.14
CA GLN A 480 -3.96 0.11 23.22
C GLN A 480 -5.30 0.11 23.98
N SER A 481 -5.33 -0.54 25.15
CA SER A 481 -6.47 -0.49 26.07
C SER A 481 -6.76 0.93 26.55
N ALA A 482 -5.73 1.74 26.83
CA ALA A 482 -5.92 3.14 27.22
C ALA A 482 -6.58 3.96 26.09
N CYS A 483 -6.16 3.76 24.84
CA CYS A 483 -6.79 4.38 23.67
C CYS A 483 -8.26 3.94 23.49
N LEU A 484 -8.56 2.66 23.69
CA LEU A 484 -9.94 2.16 23.64
C LEU A 484 -10.81 2.69 24.80
N ASN A 485 -10.22 2.89 25.98
CA ASN A 485 -10.89 3.51 27.13
C ASN A 485 -11.20 4.99 26.86
N LEU A 486 -10.29 5.73 26.22
CA LEU A 486 -10.51 7.12 25.81
C LEU A 486 -11.74 7.25 24.90
N LEU A 487 -11.93 6.28 23.99
CA LEU A 487 -13.10 6.20 23.12
C LEU A 487 -14.36 5.66 23.84
N GLY A 488 -14.21 5.12 25.06
CA GLY A 488 -15.29 4.50 25.83
C GLY A 488 -15.81 3.18 25.24
N VAL A 489 -14.96 2.44 24.51
CA VAL A 489 -15.36 1.20 23.80
C VAL A 489 -14.51 -0.02 24.19
N LYS A 490 -13.66 0.05 25.22
CA LYS A 490 -12.83 -1.08 25.63
C LYS A 490 -13.66 -2.25 26.14
N GLY A 491 -13.31 -3.47 25.74
CA GLY A 491 -13.92 -4.70 26.24
C GLY A 491 -15.23 -5.07 25.56
N ALA A 492 -15.86 -6.12 26.07
CA ALA A 492 -17.20 -6.54 25.66
C ALA A 492 -18.25 -5.68 26.37
N SER A 493 -19.25 -5.20 25.64
CA SER A 493 -20.41 -4.56 26.25
C SER A 493 -21.24 -5.58 27.01
N LYS A 494 -21.61 -5.23 28.26
CA LYS A 494 -22.44 -6.07 29.13
C LYS A 494 -23.91 -6.05 28.73
N GLU A 495 -24.38 -4.94 28.18
CA GLU A 495 -25.78 -4.74 27.80
C GLU A 495 -26.10 -5.40 26.46
N MET A 496 -25.24 -5.17 25.47
CA MET A 496 -25.47 -5.65 24.11
C MET A 496 -24.15 -6.12 23.48
N PRO A 497 -23.99 -7.45 23.26
CA PRO A 497 -22.82 -7.99 22.58
C PRO A 497 -22.53 -7.26 21.26
N GLY A 498 -21.26 -6.94 21.04
CA GLY A 498 -20.80 -6.23 19.83
C GLY A 498 -21.13 -4.73 19.78
N ALA A 499 -21.80 -4.13 20.77
CA ALA A 499 -22.07 -2.69 20.76
C ALA A 499 -20.78 -1.85 20.68
N ASN A 500 -19.80 -2.17 21.53
CA ASN A 500 -18.50 -1.47 21.56
C ASN A 500 -17.74 -1.53 20.24
N SER A 501 -17.70 -2.70 19.59
CA SER A 501 -17.01 -2.84 18.30
C SER A 501 -17.77 -2.13 17.17
N ARG A 502 -19.11 -2.09 17.23
CA ARG A 502 -19.93 -1.28 16.30
C ARG A 502 -19.65 0.21 16.47
N THR A 503 -19.60 0.71 17.71
CA THR A 503 -19.21 2.09 17.99
C THR A 503 -17.79 2.38 17.49
N LEU A 504 -16.82 1.50 17.73
CA LEU A 504 -15.46 1.68 17.21
C LEU A 504 -15.43 1.81 15.68
N ALA A 505 -16.20 0.99 14.95
CA ALA A 505 -16.28 1.12 13.48
C ALA A 505 -16.89 2.45 13.03
N THR A 506 -17.92 2.94 13.74
CA THR A 506 -18.48 4.27 13.44
C THR A 506 -17.47 5.39 13.72
N VAL A 507 -16.66 5.28 14.78
CA VAL A 507 -15.58 6.23 15.06
C VAL A 507 -14.51 6.19 13.97
N VAL A 508 -14.12 5.00 13.50
CA VAL A 508 -13.18 4.85 12.37
C VAL A 508 -13.73 5.52 11.12
N ALA A 509 -14.99 5.25 10.74
CA ALA A 509 -15.62 5.87 9.57
C ALA A 509 -15.75 7.39 9.71
N GLY A 510 -16.13 7.89 10.89
CA GLY A 510 -16.20 9.33 11.15
C GLY A 510 -14.83 10.02 11.12
N ALA A 511 -13.78 9.35 11.60
CA ALA A 511 -12.41 9.84 11.49
C ALA A 511 -11.94 9.86 10.02
N VAL A 512 -12.31 8.85 9.22
CA VAL A 512 -12.04 8.82 7.78
C VAL A 512 -12.76 9.96 7.09
N LEU A 513 -14.05 10.20 7.38
CA LEU A 513 -14.81 11.35 6.86
C LEU A 513 -14.10 12.68 7.14
N ALA A 514 -13.63 12.88 8.37
CA ALA A 514 -12.87 14.06 8.77
C ALA A 514 -11.55 14.20 7.99
N GLY A 515 -10.80 13.10 7.89
CA GLY A 515 -9.55 13.05 7.14
C GLY A 515 -9.75 13.36 5.66
N GLU A 516 -10.73 12.72 5.01
CA GLU A 516 -11.08 12.91 3.61
C GLU A 516 -11.45 14.37 3.32
N LEU A 517 -12.33 14.95 4.14
CA LEU A 517 -12.76 16.34 4.02
C LEU A 517 -11.56 17.31 4.07
N SER A 518 -10.66 17.11 5.04
CA SER A 518 -9.48 17.98 5.20
C SER A 518 -8.48 17.82 4.06
N LEU A 519 -8.15 16.59 3.65
CA LEU A 519 -7.17 16.34 2.60
C LEU A 519 -7.67 16.83 1.24
N MET A 520 -8.92 16.53 0.88
CA MET A 520 -9.52 17.03 -0.36
C MET A 520 -9.52 18.56 -0.41
N SER A 521 -9.79 19.21 0.73
CA SER A 521 -9.70 20.67 0.84
C SER A 521 -8.29 21.21 0.67
N ALA A 522 -7.29 20.53 1.24
CA ALA A 522 -5.88 20.93 1.09
C ALA A 522 -5.38 20.76 -0.36
N ILE A 523 -5.80 19.71 -1.06
CA ILE A 523 -5.50 19.50 -2.49
C ILE A 523 -6.18 20.59 -3.31
N SER A 524 -7.47 20.82 -3.09
CA SER A 524 -8.25 21.84 -3.80
C SER A 524 -7.67 23.24 -3.64
N ALA A 525 -7.14 23.57 -2.46
CA ALA A 525 -6.51 24.86 -2.19
C ALA A 525 -5.01 24.94 -2.57
N GLY A 526 -4.42 23.87 -3.14
CA GLY A 526 -2.98 23.82 -3.47
C GLY A 526 -2.05 23.86 -2.24
N GLN A 527 -2.54 23.53 -1.06
CA GLN A 527 -1.82 23.66 0.23
C GLN A 527 -1.08 22.39 0.66
N LEU A 528 -1.22 21.29 -0.08
CA LEU A 528 -0.70 19.98 0.31
C LEU A 528 0.83 20.01 0.50
N VAL A 529 1.57 20.47 -0.51
CA VAL A 529 3.05 20.50 -0.51
C VAL A 529 3.58 21.38 0.62
N ASN A 530 3.03 22.59 0.78
CA ASN A 530 3.46 23.54 1.82
C ASN A 530 3.22 22.97 3.23
N SER A 531 2.12 22.25 3.43
CA SER A 531 1.82 21.61 4.71
C SER A 531 2.79 20.47 5.00
N HIS A 532 3.02 19.57 4.03
CA HIS A 532 4.01 18.49 4.18
C HIS A 532 5.40 19.04 4.47
N MET A 533 5.85 20.09 3.78
CA MET A 533 7.16 20.70 3.99
C MET A 533 7.31 21.29 5.40
N LYS A 534 6.24 21.87 5.96
CA LYS A 534 6.25 22.48 7.29
C LYS A 534 6.29 21.47 8.43
N TYR A 535 5.62 20.33 8.31
CA TYR A 535 5.48 19.37 9.41
C TYR A 535 6.28 18.07 9.23
N ASN A 536 6.68 17.68 8.00
CA ASN A 536 7.49 16.48 7.76
C ASN A 536 9.00 16.75 7.74
N ARG A 537 9.43 18.01 7.58
CA ARG A 537 10.84 18.38 7.73
C ARG A 537 11.07 18.92 9.13
N SER A 538 12.04 18.35 9.84
CA SER A 538 12.42 18.89 11.15
C SER A 538 12.92 20.33 10.94
N SER A 539 12.39 21.28 11.69
CA SER A 539 12.91 22.64 11.71
C SER A 539 14.39 22.71 12.15
N LYS A 540 14.91 21.63 12.76
CA LYS A 540 16.33 21.49 13.14
C LYS A 540 17.26 21.28 11.94
N ASP A 541 16.79 20.70 10.84
CA ASP A 541 17.62 20.49 9.65
C ASP A 541 17.75 21.77 8.81
N VAL A 542 16.75 22.67 8.90
CA VAL A 542 16.76 23.97 8.19
C VAL A 542 17.65 24.99 8.90
N SER A 543 17.72 24.97 10.24
CA SER A 543 18.59 25.88 11.00
C SER A 543 20.08 25.54 10.89
N LYS A 544 20.45 24.29 10.58
CA LYS A 544 21.86 23.88 10.39
C LYS A 544 22.41 24.18 8.99
N ALA A 545 21.55 24.40 8.01
CA ALA A 545 21.96 24.82 6.67
C ALA A 545 22.10 26.35 6.53
N SER A 546 21.75 27.10 7.58
CA SER A 546 21.74 28.57 7.61
C SER A 546 22.64 29.16 8.71
N SER A 547 23.50 28.34 9.33
CA SER A 547 24.46 28.73 10.37
C SER A 547 25.88 28.39 9.98
#